data_AF-A0A2D0HCA8-F1
#
_entry.id   AF-A0A2D0HCA8-F1
#
_cell.length_a   1.000
_cell.length_b   1.000
_cell.length_c   1.000
_cell.angle_alpha   90.00
_cell.angle_beta   90.00
_cell.angle_gamma   90.00
#
_symmetry.space_group_name_H-M   'P 1'
#
loop_
_entity.id
_entity.type
_entity.pdbx_description
1 polymer ?
#
loop_
_entity_poly.entity_id
_entity_poly.type
_entity_poly.pdbx_seq_one_letter_code
_entity_poly.pdbx_strand_id
1 'polypeptide(L)'
;MTASNIRQQILEHLKTLPGEQVKTVLLTWLTGTSTSLEDFERLLTHQATQTTEESFEYGEIDTELNFQPLTEAQMVQQSQSALEAYRSTGSGIAHDRVREWAESLGTDRERPCPR
;
A
#
# COMPACT_ATOMS: atom_id res chain seq x y z
N MET A 1 -30.86 19.20 16.79
CA MET A 1 -30.11 19.95 15.77
C MET A 1 -30.74 19.63 14.42
N THR A 2 -31.06 20.63 13.61
CA THR A 2 -31.87 20.47 12.39
C THR A 2 -31.03 19.89 11.25
N ALA A 3 -31.59 18.98 10.45
CA ALA A 3 -30.91 18.30 9.33
C ALA A 3 -30.23 19.26 8.32
N SER A 4 -30.66 20.51 8.25
CA SER A 4 -30.01 21.56 7.44
C SER A 4 -28.60 21.91 7.91
N ASN A 5 -28.31 21.80 9.20
CA ASN A 5 -27.00 22.13 9.78
C ASN A 5 -25.95 21.06 9.43
N ILE A 6 -26.32 19.77 9.53
CA ILE A 6 -25.45 18.65 9.19
C ILE A 6 -25.08 18.65 7.70
N ARG A 7 -26.06 18.93 6.81
CA ARG A 7 -25.81 19.05 5.37
C ARG A 7 -24.82 20.16 5.02
N GLN A 8 -24.91 21.31 5.69
CA GLN A 8 -23.97 22.41 5.48
C GLN A 8 -22.56 22.05 5.96
N GLN A 9 -22.43 21.43 7.13
CA GLN A 9 -21.13 20.98 7.65
C GLN A 9 -20.46 19.96 6.73
N ILE A 10 -21.22 19.00 6.21
CA ILE A 10 -20.72 18.03 5.21
C ILE A 10 -20.22 18.73 3.95
N LEU A 11 -21.01 19.66 3.40
CA LEU A 11 -20.63 20.36 2.16
C LEU A 11 -19.36 21.19 2.33
N GLU A 12 -19.17 21.84 3.48
CA GLU A 12 -17.96 22.61 3.75
C GLU A 12 -16.73 21.70 3.88
N HIS A 13 -16.85 20.52 4.51
CA HIS A 13 -15.74 19.56 4.60
C HIS A 13 -15.43 18.90 3.26
N LEU A 14 -16.44 18.61 2.43
CA LEU A 14 -16.22 18.02 1.11
C LEU A 14 -15.50 18.97 0.14
N LYS A 15 -15.72 20.29 0.26
CA LYS A 15 -15.03 21.29 -0.57
C LYS A 15 -13.54 21.40 -0.26
N THR A 16 -13.13 21.08 0.96
CA THR A 16 -11.73 21.18 1.40
C THR A 16 -10.93 19.90 1.18
N LEU A 17 -11.61 18.78 0.90
CA LEU A 17 -10.98 17.48 0.68
C LEU A 17 -10.61 17.26 -0.81
N PRO A 18 -9.44 16.65 -1.10
CA PRO A 18 -9.11 16.16 -2.44
C PRO A 18 -10.13 15.13 -2.93
N GLY A 19 -10.39 15.11 -4.23
CA GLY A 19 -11.43 14.25 -4.83
C GLY A 19 -11.28 12.75 -4.52
N GLU A 20 -10.05 12.24 -4.38
CA GLU A 20 -9.79 10.85 -4.01
C GLU A 20 -10.18 10.55 -2.55
N GLN A 21 -9.88 11.47 -1.62
CA GLN A 21 -10.29 11.32 -0.22
C GLN A 21 -11.82 11.33 -0.10
N VAL A 22 -12.50 12.18 -0.87
CA VAL A 22 -13.97 12.19 -0.94
C VAL A 22 -14.51 10.83 -1.38
N LYS A 23 -13.93 10.22 -2.43
CA LYS A 23 -14.35 8.89 -2.90
C LYS A 23 -14.12 7.82 -1.85
N THR A 24 -12.99 7.84 -1.14
CA THR A 24 -12.68 6.87 -0.09
C THR A 24 -13.65 6.97 1.09
N VAL A 25 -13.97 8.18 1.57
CA VAL A 25 -14.97 8.38 2.64
C VAL A 25 -16.34 7.89 2.19
N LEU A 26 -16.72 8.22 0.96
CA LEU A 26 -18.03 7.88 0.41
C LEU A 26 -18.17 6.36 0.19
N LEU A 27 -17.12 5.70 -0.30
CA LEU A 27 -17.07 4.25 -0.43
C LEU A 27 -17.19 3.58 0.95
N THR A 28 -16.41 4.05 1.94
CA THR A 28 -16.44 3.53 3.31
C THR A 28 -17.84 3.63 3.92
N TRP A 29 -18.51 4.76 3.72
CA TRP A 29 -19.88 4.97 4.18
C TRP A 29 -20.89 4.05 3.47
N LEU A 30 -20.79 3.92 2.14
CA LEU A 30 -21.67 3.04 1.36
C LEU A 30 -21.48 1.56 1.67
N THR A 31 -20.27 1.14 2.04
CA THR A 31 -19.97 -0.24 2.45
C THR A 31 -20.24 -0.52 3.93
N GLY A 32 -20.53 0.53 4.71
CA GLY A 32 -20.84 0.43 6.13
C GLY A 32 -22.25 -0.12 6.41
N THR A 33 -22.49 -0.54 7.65
CA THR A 33 -23.77 -1.12 8.07
C THR A 33 -24.88 -0.08 8.28
N SER A 34 -24.56 1.21 8.24
CA SER A 34 -25.50 2.31 8.44
C SER A 34 -25.32 3.36 7.35
N THR A 35 -26.42 3.69 6.69
CA THR A 35 -26.49 4.74 5.65
C THR A 35 -26.98 6.08 6.22
N SER A 36 -26.83 6.30 7.53
CA SER A 36 -27.23 7.54 8.17
C SER A 36 -26.29 8.70 7.79
N LEU A 37 -26.84 9.91 7.70
CA LEU A 37 -26.07 11.11 7.35
C LEU A 37 -25.14 11.52 8.50
N GLU A 38 -25.53 11.21 9.73
CA GLU A 38 -24.79 11.44 10.96
C GLU A 38 -23.51 10.57 11.01
N ASP A 39 -23.59 9.32 10.55
CA ASP A 39 -22.40 8.46 10.46
C ASP A 39 -21.42 8.96 9.39
N PHE A 40 -21.93 9.53 8.29
CA PHE A 40 -21.10 10.14 7.26
C PHE A 40 -20.36 11.38 7.77
N GLU A 41 -21.05 12.26 8.50
CA GLU A 41 -20.43 13.42 9.16
C GLU A 41 -19.31 12.99 10.13
N ARG A 42 -19.55 11.91 10.90
CA ARG A 42 -18.54 11.36 11.82
C ARG A 42 -17.32 10.82 11.08
N LEU A 43 -17.51 10.15 9.93
CA LEU A 43 -16.39 9.67 9.10
C LEU A 43 -15.55 10.83 8.55
N LEU A 44 -16.20 11.90 8.08
CA LEU A 44 -15.51 13.10 7.56
C LEU A 44 -14.64 13.78 8.63
N THR A 45 -15.11 13.84 9.88
CA THR A 45 -14.38 14.46 10.99
C THR A 45 -13.24 13.59 11.53
N HIS A 46 -13.35 12.26 11.46
CA HIS A 46 -12.29 11.34 11.89
C HIS A 46 -11.18 11.16 10.84
N GLN A 47 -11.49 11.21 9.54
CA GLN A 47 -10.45 11.13 8.50
C GLN A 47 -9.54 12.37 8.49
N ALA A 48 -10.08 13.56 8.78
CA ALA A 48 -9.28 14.78 8.90
C ALA A 48 -8.19 14.69 9.99
N THR A 49 -8.41 13.87 11.02
CA THR A 49 -7.43 13.60 12.09
C THR A 49 -6.44 12.47 11.75
N GLN A 50 -6.68 11.71 10.68
CA GLN A 50 -5.82 10.62 10.19
C GLN A 50 -5.01 11.00 8.95
N THR A 51 -4.91 12.29 8.62
CA THR A 51 -4.14 12.79 7.46
C THR A 51 -2.61 12.70 7.66
N THR A 52 -2.11 11.59 8.18
CA THR A 52 -0.66 11.31 8.30
C THR A 52 -0.34 9.82 8.30
N GLU A 53 -1.06 9.03 7.52
CA GLU A 53 -0.55 7.75 7.04
C GLU A 53 -0.68 7.77 5.52
N GLU A 54 0.46 7.96 4.84
CA GLU A 54 0.56 7.91 3.39
C GLU A 54 0.02 6.56 2.93
N SER A 55 -1.20 6.59 2.39
CA SER A 55 -1.80 5.44 1.73
C SER A 55 -1.08 5.28 0.40
N PHE A 56 -0.02 4.48 0.39
CA PHE A 56 0.54 3.98 -0.87
C PHE A 56 -0.58 3.30 -1.66
N GLU A 57 -0.79 3.72 -2.91
CA GLU A 57 -1.76 3.06 -3.78
C GLU A 57 -1.32 1.63 -4.09
N TYR A 58 -2.27 0.72 -4.33
CA TYR A 58 -1.95 -0.65 -4.70
C TYR A 58 -1.06 -0.69 -5.96
N GLY A 59 0.20 -1.08 -5.79
CA GLY A 59 1.21 -1.11 -6.86
C GLY A 59 2.25 0.01 -6.79
N GLU A 60 2.13 0.93 -5.84
CA GLU A 60 3.17 1.91 -5.55
C GLU A 60 4.33 1.21 -4.81
N ILE A 61 5.52 1.27 -5.41
CA ILE A 61 6.73 0.72 -4.80
C ILE A 61 7.20 1.74 -3.79
N ASP A 62 7.21 1.33 -2.52
CA ASP A 62 7.83 2.09 -1.46
C ASP A 62 9.35 2.21 -1.72
N THR A 63 9.73 3.36 -2.26
CA THR A 63 11.13 3.68 -2.56
C THR A 63 11.91 4.11 -1.32
N GLU A 64 11.23 4.38 -0.21
CA GLU A 64 11.86 4.78 1.05
C GLU A 64 12.26 3.58 1.89
N LEU A 65 11.46 2.51 1.91
CA LEU A 65 11.70 1.39 2.82
C LEU A 65 12.67 0.32 2.30
N ASN A 66 12.72 -0.01 1.00
CA ASN A 66 13.58 -1.13 0.55
C ASN A 66 14.10 -1.10 -0.91
N PHE A 67 13.69 -0.14 -1.73
CA PHE A 67 14.15 -0.04 -3.13
C PHE A 67 15.00 1.21 -3.35
N GLN A 68 16.28 1.12 -3.00
CA GLN A 68 17.26 2.12 -3.40
C GLN A 68 17.53 1.97 -4.90
N PRO A 69 17.15 2.93 -5.75
CA PRO A 69 17.40 2.83 -7.18
C PRO A 69 18.91 2.83 -7.43
N LEU A 70 19.40 1.75 -8.03
CA LEU A 70 20.79 1.64 -8.44
C LEU A 70 21.02 2.39 -9.75
N THR A 71 22.15 3.06 -9.85
CA THR A 71 22.64 3.55 -11.14
C THR A 71 22.96 2.38 -12.07
N GLU A 72 22.99 2.61 -13.38
CA GLU A 72 23.32 1.57 -14.36
C GLU A 72 24.65 0.87 -14.05
N ALA A 73 25.68 1.63 -13.67
CA ALA A 73 26.97 1.08 -13.28
C ALA A 73 26.87 0.15 -12.06
N GLN A 74 26.06 0.51 -11.07
CA GLN A 74 25.84 -0.32 -9.88
C GLN A 74 25.06 -1.60 -10.22
N MET A 75 24.04 -1.52 -11.08
CA MET A 75 23.31 -2.70 -11.57
C MET A 75 24.25 -3.67 -12.30
N VAL A 76 25.11 -3.15 -13.17
CA VAL A 76 26.10 -3.95 -13.91
C VAL A 76 27.08 -4.63 -12.96
N GLN A 77 27.64 -3.89 -12.01
CA GLN A 77 28.60 -4.42 -11.03
C GLN A 77 27.98 -5.52 -10.15
N GLN A 78 26.75 -5.31 -9.66
CA GLN A 78 26.06 -6.28 -8.82
C GLN A 78 25.72 -7.55 -9.61
N SER A 79 25.26 -7.40 -10.86
CA SER A 79 24.97 -8.52 -11.76
C SER A 79 26.22 -9.34 -12.07
N GLN A 80 27.34 -8.69 -12.35
CA GLN A 80 28.64 -9.36 -12.58
C GLN A 80 29.10 -10.13 -11.34
N SER A 81 28.99 -9.51 -10.16
CA SER A 81 29.37 -10.13 -8.89
C SER A 81 28.54 -11.39 -8.59
N ALA A 82 27.23 -11.34 -8.82
CA ALA A 82 26.35 -12.50 -8.66
C ALA A 82 26.71 -13.63 -9.65
N LEU A 83 27.04 -13.27 -10.89
CA LEU A 83 27.43 -14.23 -11.92
C LEU A 83 28.79 -14.89 -11.63
N GLU A 84 29.75 -14.13 -11.10
CA GLU A 84 31.04 -14.66 -10.65
C GLU A 84 30.90 -15.57 -9.43
N ALA A 85 30.04 -15.20 -8.47
CA ALA A 85 29.74 -16.04 -7.31
C ALA A 85 29.14 -17.39 -7.76
N TYR A 86 28.19 -17.38 -8.69
CA TYR A 86 27.65 -18.61 -9.27
C TYR A 86 28.71 -19.44 -9.99
N ARG A 87 29.55 -18.81 -10.82
CA ARG A 87 30.62 -19.51 -11.56
C ARG A 87 31.65 -20.16 -10.64
N SER A 88 32.00 -19.51 -9.53
CA SER A 88 33.02 -19.98 -8.60
C SER A 88 32.53 -21.07 -7.65
N THR A 89 31.28 -21.00 -7.22
CA THR A 89 30.71 -21.94 -6.23
C THR A 89 29.86 -23.04 -6.87
N GLY A 90 29.37 -22.84 -8.10
CA GLY A 90 28.32 -23.68 -8.70
C GLY A 90 27.00 -23.66 -7.90
N SER A 91 26.90 -22.79 -6.89
CA SER A 91 25.80 -22.72 -5.94
C SER A 91 24.76 -21.75 -6.46
N GLY A 92 23.70 -22.29 -7.05
CA GLY A 92 22.44 -21.58 -7.24
C GLY A 92 21.40 -22.08 -6.23
N ILE A 93 20.35 -21.29 -6.02
CA ILE A 93 19.20 -21.76 -5.26
C ILE A 93 18.49 -22.83 -6.10
N ALA A 94 18.25 -24.00 -5.50
CA ALA A 94 17.54 -25.08 -6.18
C ALA A 94 16.14 -24.63 -6.62
N HIS A 95 15.75 -24.96 -7.85
CA HIS A 95 14.46 -24.57 -8.43
C HIS A 95 13.26 -24.95 -7.56
N ASP A 96 13.32 -26.11 -6.88
CA ASP A 96 12.23 -26.53 -6.01
C ASP A 96 12.09 -25.65 -4.77
N ARG A 97 13.20 -25.13 -4.22
CA ARG A 97 13.14 -24.14 -3.12
C ARG A 97 12.55 -22.81 -3.56
N VAL A 98 12.88 -22.38 -4.79
CA VAL A 98 12.27 -21.17 -5.37
C VAL A 98 10.78 -21.37 -5.60
N ARG A 99 10.37 -22.54 -6.10
CA ARG A 99 8.96 -22.91 -6.29
C ARG A 99 8.20 -22.90 -4.96
N GLU A 100 8.69 -23.61 -3.96
CA GLU A 100 8.06 -23.68 -2.64
C GLU A 100 7.94 -22.31 -1.97
N TRP A 101 8.93 -21.43 -2.16
CA TRP A 101 8.85 -20.05 -1.72
C TRP A 101 7.78 -19.27 -2.47
N ALA A 102 7.77 -19.32 -3.81
CA ALA A 102 6.80 -18.60 -4.63
C ALA A 102 5.35 -19.02 -4.35
N GLU A 103 5.10 -20.32 -4.12
CA GLU A 103 3.79 -20.86 -3.76
C GLU A 103 3.31 -20.42 -2.36
N SER A 104 4.24 -19.97 -1.50
CA SER A 104 3.92 -19.55 -0.14
C SER A 104 3.59 -18.06 -0.01
N LEU A 105 3.92 -17.25 -1.03
CA LEU A 105 3.71 -15.79 -1.01
C LEU A 105 2.22 -15.46 -0.88
N GLY A 106 1.88 -14.57 0.06
CA GLY A 106 0.49 -14.18 0.31
C GLY A 106 -0.38 -15.23 1.00
N THR A 107 0.22 -16.28 1.57
CA THR A 107 -0.48 -17.30 2.38
C THR A 107 -0.20 -17.12 3.87
N ASP A 108 -1.01 -17.74 4.74
CA ASP A 108 -0.78 -17.77 6.20
C ASP A 108 0.55 -18.44 6.62
N ARG A 109 1.27 -19.05 5.67
CA ARG A 109 2.54 -19.76 5.87
C ARG A 109 3.61 -19.32 4.87
N GLU A 110 3.72 -18.01 4.68
CA GLU A 110 4.77 -17.43 3.84
C GLU A 110 6.16 -17.88 4.29
N ARG A 111 6.97 -18.35 3.34
CA ARG A 111 8.33 -18.83 3.58
C ARG A 111 9.33 -17.69 3.36
N PRO A 112 10.47 -17.69 4.06
CA PRO A 112 11.51 -16.72 3.81
C PRO A 112 12.08 -16.88 2.39
N CYS A 113 12.47 -15.75 1.77
CA CYS A 113 13.17 -15.75 0.50
C CYS A 113 14.43 -16.63 0.60
N PRO A 114 14.58 -17.64 -0.28
CA PRO A 114 15.72 -18.53 -0.23
C PRO A 114 17.02 -17.74 -0.52
N ARG A 115 18.10 -18.11 0.18
CA ARG A 115 19.43 -17.48 0.07
C ARG A 115 20.46 -18.51 -0.40
#